data_AF-A0A4V3CMJ7-F1
#
_entry.id   AF-A0A4V3CMJ7-F1
#
_cell.length_a   1.000
_cell.length_b   1.000
_cell.length_c   1.000
_cell.angle_alpha   90.00
_cell.angle_beta   90.00
_cell.angle_gamma   90.00
#
_symmetry.space_group_name_H-M   'P 1'
#
loop_
_entity.id
_entity.type
_entity.pdbx_description
1 polymer ?
#
loop_
_entity_poly.entity_id
_entity_poly.type
_entity_poly.pdbx_seq_one_letter_code
_entity_poly.pdbx_strand_id
1 'polypeptide(L)'
;MAEAKQYRKKPVVITAMEWDGTAEGATAVIQWILDNGGLANYHCSHDMGCPGTAKGHAIAIRTLEGWIQASPGDWVIRGIAREFYPCRRDIFAVTYEAVD
;
A
#
# COMPACT_ATOMS: atom_id res chain seq x y z
N MET A 1 25.16 -25.93 21.79
CA MET A 1 24.19 -24.91 22.24
C MET A 1 24.20 -23.81 21.19
N ALA A 2 23.07 -23.45 20.59
CA ALA A 2 23.03 -22.28 19.70
C ALA A 2 22.99 -21.01 20.56
N GLU A 3 23.97 -20.13 20.40
CA GLU A 3 24.02 -18.82 21.07
C GLU A 3 23.33 -17.73 20.24
N ALA A 4 22.63 -16.83 20.90
CA ALA A 4 21.95 -15.71 20.24
C ALA A 4 22.99 -14.71 19.68
N LYS A 5 22.84 -14.35 18.40
CA LYS A 5 23.66 -13.33 17.73
C LYS A 5 22.80 -12.13 17.37
N GLN A 6 23.37 -10.94 17.50
CA GLN A 6 22.72 -9.70 17.13
C GLN A 6 22.95 -9.39 15.66
N TYR A 7 21.90 -8.95 14.97
CA TYR A 7 21.93 -8.56 13.56
C TYR A 7 21.20 -7.24 13.40
N ARG A 8 21.68 -6.36 12.52
CA ARG A 8 20.98 -5.15 12.11
C ARG A 8 20.29 -5.35 10.77
N LYS A 9 19.10 -4.78 10.60
CA LYS A 9 18.43 -4.73 9.28
C LYS A 9 19.30 -3.91 8.32
N LYS A 10 19.45 -4.36 7.08
CA LYS A 10 20.13 -3.56 6.04
C LYS A 10 19.27 -2.31 5.74
N PRO A 11 19.88 -1.14 5.44
CA PRO A 11 19.13 -0.01 4.92
C PRO A 11 18.52 -0.42 3.57
N VAL A 12 17.22 -0.20 3.42
CA VAL A 12 16.46 -0.58 2.22
C VAL A 12 15.72 0.65 1.74
N VAL A 13 15.95 1.02 0.48
CA VAL A 13 15.13 1.99 -0.24
C VAL A 13 13.89 1.26 -0.77
N ILE A 14 12.72 1.86 -0.55
CA ILE A 14 11.42 1.34 -1.01
C ILE A 14 10.82 2.31 -2.01
N THR A 15 9.88 1.82 -2.81
CA THR A 15 9.01 2.67 -3.63
C THR A 15 7.62 2.64 -3.03
N ALA A 16 6.97 3.79 -2.91
CA ALA A 16 5.62 3.88 -2.40
C ALA A 16 4.80 4.94 -3.15
N MET A 17 3.48 4.76 -3.18
CA MET A 17 2.53 5.72 -3.72
C MET A 17 1.46 6.02 -2.67
N GLU A 18 1.22 7.30 -2.41
CA GLU A 18 0.07 7.74 -1.60
C GLU A 18 -1.21 7.57 -2.41
N TRP A 19 -2.27 7.04 -1.78
CA TRP A 19 -3.59 7.07 -2.35
C TRP A 19 -4.41 8.23 -1.78
N ASP A 20 -4.82 9.15 -2.64
CA ASP A 20 -5.60 10.35 -2.31
C ASP A 20 -7.08 10.08 -1.95
N GLY A 21 -7.55 8.84 -2.12
CA GLY A 21 -8.95 8.46 -1.91
C GLY A 21 -9.87 8.64 -3.11
N THR A 22 -9.36 9.15 -4.23
CA THR A 22 -10.16 9.31 -5.45
C THR A 22 -10.15 8.02 -6.27
N ALA A 23 -11.14 7.88 -7.16
CA ALA A 23 -11.19 6.76 -8.09
C ALA A 23 -10.01 6.80 -9.08
N GLU A 24 -9.63 7.99 -9.56
CA GLU A 24 -8.51 8.19 -10.48
C GLU A 24 -7.17 7.85 -9.81
N GLY A 25 -6.96 8.31 -8.58
CA GLY A 25 -5.80 7.94 -7.77
C GLY A 25 -5.75 6.45 -7.49
N ALA A 26 -6.90 5.82 -7.23
CA ALA A 26 -6.97 4.36 -7.08
C ALA A 26 -6.56 3.64 -8.37
N THR A 27 -6.98 4.12 -9.54
CA THR A 27 -6.56 3.55 -10.83
C THR A 27 -5.05 3.62 -11.00
N ALA A 28 -4.42 4.75 -10.69
CA ALA A 28 -2.96 4.89 -10.80
C ALA A 28 -2.22 3.91 -9.88
N VAL A 29 -2.66 3.80 -8.62
CA VAL A 29 -2.07 2.88 -7.63
C VAL A 29 -2.27 1.42 -8.06
N ILE A 30 -3.47 1.04 -8.49
CA ILE A 30 -3.77 -0.34 -8.92
C ILE A 30 -2.96 -0.70 -10.17
N GLN A 31 -2.90 0.19 -11.17
CA GLN A 31 -2.13 -0.02 -12.38
C GLN A 31 -0.65 -0.23 -12.04
N TRP A 32 -0.09 0.61 -11.17
CA TRP A 32 1.28 0.47 -10.69
C TRP A 32 1.52 -0.87 -10.00
N ILE A 33 0.59 -1.37 -9.18
CA ILE A 33 0.68 -2.69 -8.55
C ILE A 33 0.67 -3.79 -9.61
N LEU A 34 -0.26 -3.74 -10.55
CA LEU A 34 -0.43 -4.74 -11.62
C LEU A 34 0.80 -4.82 -12.53
N ASP A 35 1.33 -3.66 -12.97
CA ASP A 35 2.52 -3.57 -13.84
C ASP A 35 3.77 -4.17 -13.18
N ASN A 36 3.80 -4.20 -11.85
CA ASN A 36 4.89 -4.76 -11.06
C ASN A 36 4.64 -6.21 -10.58
N GLY A 37 3.53 -6.82 -11.00
CA GLY A 37 3.16 -8.20 -10.75
C GLY A 37 2.45 -8.45 -9.41
N GLY A 38 1.94 -7.40 -8.76
CA GLY A 38 1.01 -7.53 -7.65
C GLY A 38 -0.44 -7.68 -8.13
N LEU A 39 -1.35 -7.91 -7.20
CA LEU A 39 -2.79 -7.93 -7.48
C LEU A 39 -3.49 -6.94 -6.55
N ALA A 40 -4.32 -6.08 -7.13
CA ALA A 40 -5.15 -5.16 -6.38
C ALA A 40 -6.52 -5.00 -7.03
N ASN A 41 -7.54 -4.84 -6.19
CA ASN A 41 -8.91 -4.60 -6.61
C ASN A 41 -9.43 -3.34 -5.94
N TYR A 42 -10.17 -2.55 -6.70
CA TYR A 42 -10.89 -1.42 -6.16
C TYR A 42 -12.26 -1.85 -5.65
N HIS A 43 -12.63 -1.39 -4.46
CA HIS A 43 -13.95 -1.59 -3.88
C HIS A 43 -14.58 -0.23 -3.58
N CYS A 44 -15.77 -0.02 -4.12
CA CYS A 44 -16.65 1.08 -3.76
C CYS A 44 -17.94 0.50 -3.16
N SER A 45 -18.26 0.85 -1.92
CA SER A 45 -19.43 0.33 -1.19
C SER A 45 -20.75 1.01 -1.56
N HIS A 46 -20.80 1.80 -2.64
CA HIS A 46 -22.01 2.49 -3.07
C HIS A 46 -22.75 1.68 -4.14
N ASP A 47 -23.91 1.16 -3.77
CA ASP A 47 -24.79 0.31 -4.60
C ASP A 47 -25.29 1.03 -5.87
N MET A 48 -25.53 2.35 -5.80
CA MET A 48 -26.06 3.17 -6.89
C MET A 48 -25.35 4.52 -6.97
N GLY A 49 -24.19 4.54 -7.63
CA GLY A 49 -23.44 5.76 -7.90
C GLY A 49 -22.50 6.15 -6.78
N CYS A 50 -21.21 6.25 -7.10
CA CYS A 50 -20.21 6.80 -6.19
C CYS A 50 -20.38 8.32 -6.11
N PRO A 51 -20.71 8.91 -4.95
CA PRO A 51 -20.86 10.36 -4.81
C PRO A 51 -19.53 11.13 -4.82
N GLY A 52 -18.42 10.49 -5.22
CA GLY A 52 -17.08 11.10 -5.21
C GLY A 52 -16.57 11.45 -3.80
N THR A 53 -17.23 10.99 -2.74
CA THR A 53 -16.80 11.23 -1.36
C THR A 53 -15.97 10.05 -0.87
N ALA A 54 -14.82 10.32 -0.24
CA ALA A 54 -13.85 9.31 0.21
C ALA A 54 -14.41 8.22 1.16
N LYS A 55 -15.64 8.37 1.66
CA LYS A 55 -16.26 7.38 2.55
C LYS A 55 -16.78 6.21 1.71
N GLY A 56 -16.22 5.01 1.92
CA GLY A 56 -16.66 3.79 1.21
C GLY A 56 -15.79 3.39 0.02
N HIS A 57 -14.61 4.01 -0.13
CA HIS A 57 -13.60 3.63 -1.10
C HIS A 57 -12.50 2.82 -0.40
N ALA A 58 -12.12 1.69 -0.98
CA ALA A 58 -10.97 0.91 -0.52
C ALA A 58 -10.22 0.27 -1.69
N ILE A 59 -8.90 0.13 -1.56
CA ILE A 59 -8.09 -0.70 -2.46
C ILE A 59 -7.73 -1.98 -1.71
N ALA A 60 -8.24 -3.13 -2.16
CA ALA A 60 -7.86 -4.42 -1.63
C ALA A 60 -6.59 -4.91 -2.35
N ILE A 61 -5.50 -5.06 -1.62
CA ILE A 61 -4.18 -5.45 -2.13
C ILE A 61 -3.91 -6.89 -1.68
N ARG A 62 -3.42 -7.74 -2.60
CA ARG A 62 -3.00 -9.11 -2.28
C ARG A 62 -1.59 -9.10 -1.70
N THR A 63 -1.48 -9.50 -0.44
CA THR A 63 -0.22 -9.68 0.30
C THR A 63 0.00 -11.18 0.59
N LEU A 64 1.14 -11.54 1.20
CA LEU A 64 1.39 -12.91 1.66
C LEU A 64 0.44 -13.33 2.81
N GLU A 65 -0.08 -12.37 3.58
CA GLU A 65 -1.00 -12.59 4.69
C GLU A 65 -2.47 -12.66 4.25
N GLY A 66 -2.76 -12.33 2.99
CA GLY A 66 -4.11 -12.36 2.43
C GLY A 66 -4.48 -11.08 1.70
N TRP A 67 -5.76 -10.75 1.66
CA TRP A 67 -6.22 -9.48 1.12
C TRP A 67 -6.25 -8.42 2.22
N ILE A 68 -5.49 -7.34 2.05
CA ILE A 68 -5.44 -6.22 3.00
C ILE A 68 -6.00 -4.98 2.31
N GLN A 69 -6.84 -4.23 3.01
CA GLN A 69 -7.45 -3.01 2.50
C GLN A 69 -6.59 -1.78 2.81
N ALA A 70 -6.31 -0.98 1.78
CA ALA A 70 -5.84 0.38 1.89
C ALA A 70 -7.05 1.32 1.97
N SER A 71 -6.98 2.31 2.85
CA SER A 71 -7.95 3.40 2.97
C SER A 71 -7.44 4.68 2.30
N PRO A 72 -8.34 5.63 1.95
CA PRO A 72 -7.93 6.97 1.53
C PRO A 72 -6.90 7.60 2.48
N GLY A 73 -5.79 8.08 1.94
CA GLY A 73 -4.66 8.64 2.67
C GLY A 73 -3.57 7.61 3.04
N ASP A 74 -3.80 6.31 2.83
CA ASP A 74 -2.76 5.31 3.05
C ASP A 74 -1.72 5.31 1.92
N TRP A 75 -0.50 4.97 2.28
CA TRP A 75 0.60 4.73 1.37
C TRP A 75 0.64 3.26 0.98
N VAL A 76 0.70 2.97 -0.32
CA VAL A 76 0.97 1.63 -0.81
C VAL A 76 2.47 1.48 -1.04
N ILE A 77 3.11 0.58 -0.32
CA ILE A 77 4.54 0.32 -0.39
C ILE A 77 4.81 -0.93 -1.22
N ARG A 78 5.83 -0.87 -2.07
CA ARG A 78 6.45 -2.04 -2.72
C ARG A 78 7.67 -2.49 -1.94
N GLY A 79 7.58 -3.65 -1.31
CA GLY A 79 8.68 -4.31 -0.62
C GLY A 79 9.67 -5.02 -1.54
N ILE A 80 10.78 -5.48 -0.95
CA ILE A 80 11.92 -6.13 -1.63
C ILE A 80 11.59 -7.46 -2.33
N ALA A 81 10.51 -8.13 -1.91
CA ALA A 81 10.09 -9.42 -2.46
C ALA A 81 8.94 -9.31 -3.47
N ARG A 82 8.78 -8.14 -4.11
CA ARG A 82 7.61 -7.80 -4.97
C ARG A 82 6.28 -7.84 -4.22
N GLU A 83 6.33 -7.73 -2.90
CA GLU A 83 5.13 -7.64 -2.07
C GLU A 83 4.63 -6.21 -2.02
N PHE A 84 3.32 -6.03 -2.10
CA PHE A 84 2.66 -4.75 -1.89
C PHE A 84 1.88 -4.79 -0.60
N TYR A 85 1.92 -3.71 0.19
CA TYR A 85 1.12 -3.60 1.39
C TYR A 85 0.77 -2.13 1.68
N PRO A 86 -0.42 -1.88 2.27
CA PRO A 86 -0.78 -0.55 2.71
C PRO A 86 -0.06 -0.18 4.02
N CYS A 87 0.22 1.10 4.19
CA CYS A 87 0.85 1.69 5.35
C CYS A 87 0.14 3.01 5.65
N ARG A 88 -0.30 3.20 6.90
CA ARG A 88 -0.96 4.46 7.29
C ARG A 88 0.01 5.61 7.18
N ARG A 89 -0.50 6.78 6.76
CA ARG A 89 0.28 8.00 6.59
C ARG A 89 1.13 8.36 7.80
N ASP A 90 0.55 8.31 8.99
CA ASP A 90 1.21 8.61 10.27
C ASP A 90 2.37 7.64 10.55
N ILE A 91 2.22 6.35 10.24
CA ILE A 91 3.29 5.36 10.38
C ILE A 91 4.35 5.55 9.30
N PHE A 92 3.95 5.85 8.06
CA PHE A 92 4.87 6.05 6.95
C PHE A 92 5.83 7.23 7.23
N ALA A 93 5.28 8.37 7.66
CA ALA A 93 6.04 9.59 7.90
C ALA A 93 7.09 9.47 9.03
N VAL A 94 6.87 8.58 10.00
CA VAL A 94 7.85 8.32 11.07
C VAL A 94 8.84 7.19 10.74
N THR A 95 8.53 6.38 9.72
CA THR A 95 9.33 5.18 9.38
C THR A 95 10.25 5.42 8.18
N TYR A 96 9.84 6.29 7.25
CA TYR A 96 10.51 6.50 5.97
C TYR A 96 10.82 7.97 5.74
N GLU A 97 11.96 8.22 5.12
CA GLU A 97 12.38 9.53 4.62
C GLU A 97 12.56 9.46 3.10
N ALA A 98 12.31 10.58 2.41
CA ALA A 98 12.55 10.66 0.98
C ALA A 98 14.06 10.58 0.70
N VAL A 99 14.43 9.77 -0.28
CA VAL A 99 15.81 9.69 -0.79
C VAL A 99 15.91 10.47 -2.09
N ASP A 100 17.06 11.13 -2.29
CA ASP A 100 17.41 11.84 -3.54
C ASP A 100 18.05 10.88 -4.57
#